data_AF-A0A969P0C7-F1
#
_entry.id   AF-A0A969P0C7-F1
#
_cell.length_a   1.000
_cell.length_b   1.000
_cell.length_c   1.000
_cell.angle_alpha   90.00
_cell.angle_beta   90.00
_cell.angle_gamma   90.00
#
_symmetry.space_group_name_H-M   'P 1'
#
loop_
_entity.id
_entity.type
_entity.pdbx_description
1 polymer ?
#
loop_
_entity_poly.entity_id
_entity_poly.type
_entity_poly.pdbx_seq_one_letter_code
_entity_poly.pdbx_strand_id
1 'polypeptide(L)'
;MGTMVARLMQPPQPLHTFRADLAGPVEAVVMRALAAQPEDRFATASALVTALRQACEGMDTAAAPGTVVVSVPAPLVAEPPVARTAALGATIAAETLYQDQSVESSPSSSKPAKRPIPGPERRPRNPWLLGLAVGIVVIGMMLSLVGANMFLRVPPLIPCWHR
;
A
#
# COMPACT_ATOMS: atom_id res chain seq x y z
N MET A 1 0.84 -29.59 -3.42
CA MET A 1 0.28 -28.34 -2.85
C MET A 1 1.09 -27.91 -1.63
N GLY A 2 2.30 -27.35 -1.80
CA GLY A 2 3.16 -26.95 -0.67
C GLY A 2 3.98 -25.68 -0.89
N THR A 3 3.88 -25.04 -2.06
CA THR A 3 4.75 -23.92 -2.45
C THR A 3 4.32 -22.57 -1.87
N MET A 4 3.04 -22.40 -1.49
CA MET A 4 2.56 -21.14 -0.89
C MET A 4 2.99 -20.97 0.56
N VAL A 5 2.98 -22.05 1.37
CA VAL A 5 3.39 -21.99 2.78
C VAL A 5 4.89 -21.71 2.91
N ALA A 6 5.71 -22.31 2.04
CA ALA A 6 7.16 -22.10 2.03
C ALA A 6 7.54 -20.64 1.71
N ARG A 7 6.80 -19.97 0.82
CA ARG A 7 7.02 -18.56 0.45
C ARG A 7 6.66 -17.57 1.58
N LEU A 8 5.76 -17.96 2.49
CA LEU A 8 5.36 -17.14 3.64
C LEU A 8 6.39 -17.14 4.76
N MET A 9 7.23 -18.19 4.83
CA MET A 9 8.24 -18.37 5.88
C MET A 9 9.62 -17.83 5.49
N GLN A 10 9.85 -17.59 4.19
CA GLN A 10 11.11 -17.00 3.74
C GLN A 10 11.12 -15.50 4.06
N PRO A 11 12.22 -14.99 4.65
CA PRO A 11 12.36 -13.55 4.85
C PRO A 11 12.31 -12.84 3.48
N PRO A 12 11.62 -11.69 3.38
CA PRO A 12 11.53 -10.97 2.12
C PRO A 12 12.94 -10.58 1.65
N GLN A 13 13.22 -10.80 0.36
CA GLN A 13 14.43 -10.26 -0.26
C GLN A 13 14.37 -8.73 -0.20
N PRO A 14 15.50 -8.07 0.08
CA PRO A 14 15.52 -6.62 0.15
C PRO A 14 15.27 -6.00 -1.24
N LEU A 15 14.51 -4.90 -1.30
CA LEU A 15 14.00 -4.33 -2.55
C LEU A 15 15.10 -3.77 -3.45
N HIS A 16 16.23 -3.35 -2.89
CA HIS A 16 17.37 -2.87 -3.68
C HIS A 16 17.92 -3.93 -4.66
N THR A 17 17.68 -5.23 -4.42
CA THR A 17 18.06 -6.28 -5.38
C THR A 17 17.24 -6.24 -6.66
N PHE A 18 16.05 -5.63 -6.61
CA PHE A 18 15.17 -5.45 -7.77
C PHE A 18 15.22 -4.02 -8.32
N ARG A 19 15.39 -3.02 -7.45
CA ARG A 19 15.47 -1.60 -7.81
C ARG A 19 16.55 -0.90 -6.99
N ALA A 20 17.76 -0.82 -7.54
CA ALA A 20 18.91 -0.18 -6.89
C ALA A 20 18.75 1.33 -6.66
N ASP A 21 17.85 1.99 -7.40
CA ASP A 21 17.58 3.43 -7.30
C ASP A 21 16.59 3.80 -6.17
N LEU A 22 16.20 2.81 -5.35
CA LEU A 22 15.29 3.06 -4.24
C LEU A 22 16.06 3.64 -3.05
N ALA A 23 15.56 4.74 -2.48
CA ALA A 23 16.17 5.32 -1.29
C ALA A 23 16.06 4.38 -0.08
N GLY A 24 17.17 4.20 0.64
CA GLY A 24 17.26 3.33 1.81
C GLY A 24 16.16 3.57 2.88
N PRO A 25 15.80 4.82 3.21
CA PRO A 25 14.71 5.09 4.15
C PRO A 25 13.35 4.55 3.68
N VAL A 26 13.06 4.68 2.37
CA VAL A 26 11.83 4.16 1.77
C VAL A 26 11.85 2.63 1.79
N GLU A 27 12.99 2.02 1.46
CA GLU A 27 13.18 0.57 1.55
C GLU A 27 12.90 0.05 2.97
N ALA A 28 13.44 0.72 3.99
CA ALA A 28 13.25 0.31 5.39
C ALA A 28 11.77 0.32 5.80
N VAL A 29 11.00 1.34 5.40
CA VAL A 29 9.55 1.41 5.66
C VAL A 29 8.81 0.26 4.97
N VAL A 30 9.13 -0.02 3.70
CA VAL A 30 8.48 -1.10 2.95
C VAL A 30 8.84 -2.47 3.52
N MET A 31 10.11 -2.70 3.87
CA MET A 31 10.57 -3.95 4.49
C MET A 31 9.88 -4.19 5.83
N ARG A 32 9.70 -3.16 6.65
CA ARG A 32 8.94 -3.25 7.91
C ARG A 32 7.46 -3.59 7.67
N ALA A 33 6.84 -2.99 6.65
CA ALA A 33 5.45 -3.30 6.31
C ALA A 33 5.26 -4.77 5.85
N LEU A 34 6.30 -5.37 5.26
CA LEU A 34 6.31 -6.75 4.76
C LEU A 34 6.83 -7.77 5.79
N ALA A 35 7.12 -7.36 7.02
CA ALA A 35 7.64 -8.26 8.05
C ALA A 35 6.71 -9.46 8.30
N ALA A 36 7.27 -10.63 8.60
CA ALA A 36 6.48 -11.84 8.84
C ALA A 36 5.65 -11.73 10.13
N GLN A 37 6.27 -11.20 11.18
CA GLN A 37 5.62 -11.00 12.47
C GLN A 37 4.77 -9.72 12.47
N PRO A 38 3.53 -9.76 12.99
CA PRO A 38 2.67 -8.59 13.06
C PRO A 38 3.20 -7.50 13.99
N GLU A 39 3.93 -7.87 15.05
CA GLU A 39 4.59 -6.93 15.98
C GLU A 39 5.67 -6.07 15.32
N ASP A 40 6.33 -6.58 14.28
CA ASP A 40 7.32 -5.82 13.52
C ASP A 40 6.67 -4.83 12.52
N ARG A 41 5.38 -5.03 12.19
CA ARG A 41 4.64 -4.19 11.24
C ARG A 41 4.19 -2.87 11.86
N PHE A 42 3.59 -2.03 11.04
CA PHE A 42 2.88 -0.85 11.51
C PHE A 42 1.54 -1.27 12.14
N ALA A 43 1.25 -0.76 13.33
CA ALA A 43 0.01 -1.05 14.04
C ALA A 43 -1.25 -0.61 13.27
N THR A 44 -1.14 0.45 12.46
CA THR A 44 -2.24 0.97 11.65
C THR A 44 -1.75 1.40 10.27
N ALA A 45 -2.67 1.45 9.30
CA ALA A 45 -2.38 1.97 7.96
C ALA A 45 -1.97 3.45 7.98
N SER A 46 -2.52 4.26 8.90
CA SER A 46 -2.13 5.66 9.07
C SER A 46 -0.67 5.81 9.49
N ALA A 47 -0.19 4.96 10.41
CA ALA A 47 1.21 4.97 10.84
C ALA A 47 2.17 4.65 9.68
N LEU A 48 1.78 3.72 8.80
CA LEU A 48 2.54 3.41 7.58
C LEU A 48 2.62 4.61 6.64
N VAL A 49 1.49 5.28 6.38
CA VAL A 49 1.44 6.45 5.48
C VAL A 49 2.29 7.59 6.03
N THR A 50 2.22 7.86 7.34
CA THR A 50 3.06 8.87 8.00
C THR A 50 4.54 8.53 7.87
N ALA A 51 4.94 7.28 8.15
CA ALA A 51 6.33 6.86 8.03
C ALA A 51 6.86 6.94 6.59
N LEU A 52 6.03 6.55 5.60
CA LEU A 52 6.40 6.62 4.20
C LEU A 52 6.55 8.08 3.73
N ARG A 53 5.65 8.97 4.15
CA ARG A 53 5.73 10.39 3.85
C ARG A 53 6.99 11.02 4.44
N GLN A 54 7.32 10.72 5.70
CA GLN A 54 8.55 11.16 6.35
C GLN A 54 9.80 10.64 5.63
N ALA A 55 9.78 9.38 5.18
CA ALA A 55 10.88 8.80 4.42
C ALA A 55 11.09 9.49 3.06
N CYS A 56 10.02 9.94 2.39
CA CYS A 56 10.11 10.71 1.15
C CYS A 56 10.56 12.16 1.39
N GLU A 57 10.04 12.84 2.40
CA GLU A 57 10.39 14.23 2.74
C GLU A 57 11.83 14.34 3.29
N GLY A 58 12.31 13.30 4.01
CA GLY A 58 13.68 13.23 4.51
C GLY A 58 14.76 13.02 3.45
N MET A 59 14.38 12.74 2.20
CA MET A 59 15.33 12.54 1.08
C MET A 59 16.09 13.84 0.76
N ASP A 60 15.49 15.00 1.02
CA ASP A 60 16.12 16.30 0.76
C ASP A 60 17.15 16.68 1.83
N THR A 61 17.18 15.98 2.97
CA THR A 61 18.05 16.33 4.12
C THR A 61 19.15 15.29 4.39
N ALA A 62 19.23 14.21 3.60
CA ALA A 62 20.14 13.08 3.83
C ALA A 62 21.59 13.28 3.31
N ALA A 63 22.05 14.52 3.15
CA ALA A 63 23.45 14.84 2.87
C ALA A 63 24.31 15.05 4.14
N ALA A 64 23.83 14.63 5.31
CA ALA A 64 24.62 14.62 6.54
C ALA A 64 24.83 13.17 7.03
N PRO A 65 26.04 12.61 6.94
CA PRO A 65 26.31 11.26 7.41
C PRO A 65 26.39 11.25 8.95
N GLY A 66 25.65 10.35 9.60
CA GLY A 66 26.15 9.76 10.85
C GLY A 66 25.34 9.90 12.15
N THR A 67 24.03 10.09 12.15
CA THR A 67 23.26 9.92 13.41
C THR A 67 22.60 8.54 13.45
N VAL A 68 23.36 7.56 13.94
CA VAL A 68 22.81 6.29 14.40
C VAL A 68 21.90 6.61 15.59
N VAL A 69 20.58 6.58 15.40
CA VAL A 69 19.64 6.59 16.52
C VAL A 69 19.75 5.20 17.16
N VAL A 70 20.74 5.04 18.03
CA VAL A 70 20.80 3.94 18.98
C VAL A 70 19.55 4.09 19.83
N SER A 71 18.57 3.22 19.60
CA SER A 71 17.43 3.04 20.50
C SER A 71 18.00 2.63 21.85
N VAL A 72 18.22 3.61 22.72
CA VAL A 72 18.62 3.39 24.11
C VAL A 72 17.48 2.60 24.74
N PRO A 73 17.71 1.36 25.23
CA PRO A 73 16.69 0.64 25.96
C PRO A 73 16.26 1.50 27.14
N ALA A 74 14.97 1.79 27.23
CA ALA A 74 14.39 2.56 28.30
C ALA A 74 14.91 2.02 29.64
N PRO A 75 15.39 2.87 30.56
CA PRO A 75 15.84 2.40 31.86
C PRO A 75 14.67 1.66 32.53
N LEU A 76 14.94 0.47 33.05
CA LEU A 76 14.06 -0.23 33.98
C LEU A 76 13.75 0.73 35.15
N VAL A 77 12.65 1.47 35.03
CA VAL A 77 12.03 2.12 36.18
C VAL A 77 11.39 0.99 36.95
N ALA A 78 12.05 0.59 38.03
CA ALA A 78 11.53 -0.35 39.00
C ALA A 78 10.17 0.16 39.50
N GLU A 79 9.09 -0.55 39.17
CA GLU A 79 7.78 -0.33 39.78
C GLU A 79 7.86 -0.62 41.28
N PRO A 80 7.39 0.31 42.15
CA PRO A 80 7.15 -0.03 43.54
C PRO A 80 5.95 -0.98 43.66
N PRO A 81 5.99 -1.98 44.57
CA PRO A 81 4.91 -2.92 44.75
C PRO A 81 3.77 -2.24 45.53
N VAL A 82 2.80 -1.66 44.82
CA VAL A 82 1.59 -1.14 45.48
C VAL A 82 0.48 -2.17 45.37
N ALA A 83 0.34 -2.88 46.49
CA ALA A 83 -0.80 -3.62 47.02
C ALA A 83 -2.04 -3.78 46.11
N ARG A 84 -2.33 -5.05 45.84
CA ARG A 84 -3.66 -5.54 45.48
C ARG A 84 -4.65 -5.17 46.59
N THR A 85 -5.64 -4.35 46.26
CA THR A 85 -6.91 -4.31 47.01
C THR A 85 -8.01 -4.76 46.07
N ALA A 86 -8.55 -5.94 46.36
CA ALA A 86 -9.76 -6.48 45.76
C ALA A 86 -10.94 -5.55 46.07
N ALA A 87 -11.65 -5.11 45.03
CA ALA A 87 -13.00 -4.59 45.16
C ALA A 87 -13.87 -5.27 44.10
N LEU A 88 -14.62 -6.25 44.59
CA LEU A 88 -15.81 -6.83 43.99
C LEU A 88 -16.73 -5.73 43.44
N GLY A 89 -17.28 -5.97 42.24
CA GLY A 89 -18.66 -5.62 41.92
C GLY A 89 -18.92 -4.22 41.34
N ALA A 90 -19.06 -4.15 40.01
CA ALA A 90 -20.07 -3.30 39.37
C ALA A 90 -20.31 -3.79 37.94
N THR A 91 -21.30 -4.67 37.83
CA THR A 91 -22.03 -4.95 36.59
C THR A 91 -22.54 -3.63 36.00
N ILE A 92 -22.05 -3.25 34.82
CA ILE A 92 -22.79 -2.37 33.93
C ILE A 92 -22.87 -3.07 32.59
N ALA A 93 -24.08 -3.58 32.34
CA ALA A 93 -24.58 -3.94 31.04
C ALA A 93 -24.47 -2.72 30.12
N ALA A 94 -23.58 -2.80 29.15
CA ALA A 94 -23.63 -1.99 27.95
C ALA A 94 -23.91 -2.95 26.78
N GLU A 95 -25.19 -3.27 26.71
CA GLU A 95 -25.93 -3.83 25.59
C GLU A 95 -25.61 -3.02 24.32
N THR A 96 -24.50 -3.33 23.65
CA THR A 96 -24.30 -2.92 22.26
C THR A 96 -24.80 -4.06 21.40
N LEU A 97 -26.12 -4.05 21.29
CA LEU A 97 -26.97 -4.59 20.24
C LEU A 97 -26.14 -4.95 18.99
N TYR A 98 -25.85 -6.24 18.90
CA TYR A 98 -25.46 -6.90 17.66
C TYR A 98 -26.70 -6.84 16.76
N GLN A 99 -26.81 -5.75 16.00
CA GLN A 99 -27.88 -5.59 15.03
C GLN A 99 -27.55 -6.47 13.83
N ASP A 100 -27.94 -7.72 13.99
CA ASP A 100 -28.23 -8.69 12.95
C ASP A 100 -29.22 -8.07 11.95
N GLN A 101 -28.70 -7.43 10.90
CA GLN A 101 -29.51 -7.10 9.73
C GLN A 101 -29.70 -8.38 8.90
N SER A 102 -30.54 -9.27 9.44
CA SER A 102 -31.39 -10.15 8.66
C SER A 102 -32.36 -9.28 7.85
N VAL A 103 -32.01 -8.98 6.60
CA VAL A 103 -32.97 -8.48 5.61
C VAL A 103 -33.63 -9.69 4.96
N GLU A 104 -34.57 -10.27 5.72
CA GLU A 104 -35.53 -11.27 5.27
C GLU A 104 -36.76 -10.53 4.71
N SER A 105 -37.02 -10.77 3.42
CA SER A 105 -38.36 -10.93 2.84
C SER A 105 -39.38 -9.78 2.91
N SER A 106 -39.45 -8.99 1.83
CA SER A 106 -40.72 -8.42 1.37
C SER A 106 -41.46 -9.43 0.49
N PRO A 107 -42.70 -9.84 0.84
CA PRO A 107 -43.59 -10.54 -0.07
C PRO A 107 -44.37 -9.50 -0.89
N SER A 108 -44.61 -9.76 -2.18
CA SER A 108 -45.90 -9.49 -2.86
C SER A 108 -45.77 -9.45 -4.38
N SER A 109 -46.70 -10.18 -5.00
CA SER A 109 -47.37 -9.84 -6.26
C SER A 109 -46.74 -10.31 -7.57
N SER A 110 -47.25 -11.48 -7.97
CA SER A 110 -47.45 -11.98 -9.32
C SER A 110 -47.60 -10.93 -10.43
N LYS A 111 -46.75 -11.02 -11.45
CA LYS A 111 -47.08 -10.64 -12.83
C LYS A 111 -46.78 -11.83 -13.76
N PRO A 112 -47.70 -12.17 -14.67
CA PRO A 112 -47.60 -13.37 -15.49
C PRO A 112 -46.49 -13.25 -16.54
N ALA A 113 -45.90 -14.40 -16.83
CA ALA A 113 -44.75 -14.62 -17.68
C ALA A 113 -44.88 -13.97 -19.07
N LYS A 114 -44.05 -12.95 -19.33
CA LYS A 114 -43.67 -12.56 -20.69
C LYS A 114 -42.31 -13.18 -20.96
N ARG A 115 -42.25 -14.17 -21.86
CA ARG A 115 -41.00 -14.83 -22.26
C ARG A 115 -39.95 -13.77 -22.60
N PRO A 116 -38.82 -13.71 -21.88
CA PRO A 116 -37.74 -12.80 -22.22
C PRO A 116 -37.10 -13.29 -23.51
N ILE A 117 -37.12 -12.44 -24.52
CA ILE A 117 -36.30 -12.55 -25.73
C ILE A 117 -34.85 -12.68 -25.26
N PRO A 118 -34.04 -13.65 -25.75
CA PRO A 118 -32.63 -13.75 -25.41
C PRO A 118 -31.93 -12.47 -25.88
N GLY A 119 -31.68 -11.58 -24.93
CA GLY A 119 -30.95 -10.34 -25.16
C GLY A 119 -29.48 -10.63 -25.45
N PRO A 120 -28.78 -9.71 -26.14
CA PRO A 120 -27.37 -9.89 -26.47
C PRO A 120 -26.55 -10.10 -25.20
N GLU A 121 -25.88 -11.24 -25.19
CA GLU A 121 -25.00 -11.76 -24.15
C GLU A 121 -24.05 -10.65 -23.69
N ARG A 122 -24.27 -10.13 -22.47
CA ARG A 122 -23.37 -9.16 -21.86
C ARG A 122 -22.08 -9.89 -21.49
N ARG A 123 -21.13 -9.92 -22.43
CA ARG A 123 -19.76 -10.40 -22.18
C ARG A 123 -19.21 -9.72 -20.92
N PRO A 124 -18.68 -10.48 -19.95
CA PRO A 124 -18.03 -9.90 -18.79
C PRO A 124 -16.85 -9.07 -19.29
N ARG A 125 -16.95 -7.75 -19.14
CA ARG A 125 -15.86 -6.82 -19.44
C ARG A 125 -14.79 -7.04 -18.39
N ASN A 126 -13.71 -7.73 -18.75
CA ASN A 126 -12.56 -7.91 -17.89
C ASN A 126 -11.95 -6.53 -17.56
N PRO A 127 -12.06 -6.03 -16.32
CA PRO A 127 -11.61 -4.68 -15.95
C PRO A 127 -10.10 -4.50 -16.13
N TRP A 128 -9.37 -5.61 -16.20
CA TRP A 128 -7.93 -5.65 -16.44
C TRP A 128 -7.52 -5.09 -17.81
N LEU A 129 -8.32 -5.30 -18.85
CA LEU A 129 -8.05 -4.75 -20.20
C LEU A 129 -8.17 -3.22 -20.23
N LEU A 130 -9.08 -2.66 -19.44
CA LEU A 130 -9.25 -1.20 -19.34
C LEU A 130 -8.02 -0.56 -18.68
N GLY A 131 -7.51 -1.16 -17.61
CA GLY A 131 -6.29 -0.70 -16.94
C GLY A 131 -5.06 -0.74 -17.85
N LEU A 132 -4.92 -1.80 -18.66
CA LEU A 132 -3.80 -1.95 -19.59
C LEU A 132 -3.84 -0.89 -20.70
N ALA A 133 -5.03 -0.61 -21.25
CA ALA A 133 -5.20 0.43 -22.27
C ALA A 133 -4.84 1.83 -21.74
N VAL A 134 -5.27 2.18 -20.52
CA VAL A 134 -4.93 3.46 -19.89
C VAL A 134 -3.42 3.55 -19.64
N GLY A 135 -2.79 2.47 -19.17
CA GLY A 135 -1.34 2.41 -18.96
C GLY A 135 -0.54 2.69 -20.23
N ILE A 136 -0.91 2.07 -21.36
CA ILE A 136 -0.23 2.29 -22.65
C ILE A 136 -0.31 3.76 -23.09
N VAL A 137 -1.49 4.39 -22.94
CA VAL A 137 -1.69 5.79 -23.33
C VAL A 137 -0.81 6.72 -22.49
N VAL A 138 -0.74 6.51 -21.17
CA VAL A 138 0.08 7.33 -20.27
C VAL A 138 1.57 7.15 -20.57
N ILE A 139 2.03 5.92 -20.78
CA ILE A 139 3.44 5.63 -21.12
C ILE A 139 3.80 6.28 -22.46
N GLY A 140 2.95 6.15 -23.48
CA GLY A 140 3.15 6.78 -24.78
C GLY A 140 3.22 8.30 -24.69
N MET A 141 2.35 8.92 -23.89
CA MET A 141 2.37 10.38 -23.67
C MET A 141 3.66 10.83 -22.96
N MET A 142 4.11 10.09 -21.95
CA MET A 142 5.38 10.35 -21.25
C MET A 142 6.58 10.26 -22.20
N LEU A 143 6.66 9.20 -23.00
CA LEU A 143 7.73 9.02 -23.98
C LEU A 143 7.74 10.11 -25.06
N SER A 144 6.56 10.54 -25.51
CA SER A 144 6.42 11.64 -26.47
C SER A 144 6.91 12.97 -25.89
N LEU A 145 6.56 13.27 -24.64
CA LEU A 145 7.03 14.47 -23.93
C LEU A 145 8.56 14.47 -23.76
N VAL A 146 9.13 13.34 -23.37
CA VAL A 146 10.59 13.20 -23.20
C VAL A 146 11.31 13.30 -24.55
N GLY A 147 10.79 12.64 -25.59
CA GLY A 147 11.35 12.69 -26.94
C GLY A 147 11.31 14.09 -27.55
N ALA A 148 10.19 14.81 -27.40
CA ALA A 148 10.06 16.19 -27.86
C ALA A 148 11.03 17.13 -27.12
N ASN A 149 11.17 16.97 -25.80
CA ASN A 149 12.11 17.76 -25.00
C ASN A 149 13.57 17.47 -25.39
N MET A 150 13.88 16.23 -25.76
CA MET A 150 15.22 15.85 -26.22
C MET A 150 15.51 16.43 -27.62
N PHE A 151 14.53 16.41 -28.53
CA PHE A 151 14.68 16.97 -29.88
C PHE A 151 14.87 18.49 -29.88
N LEU A 152 14.25 19.21 -28.92
CA LEU A 152 14.45 20.65 -28.74
C LEU A 152 15.82 21.01 -28.14
N ARG A 153 16.53 20.04 -27.54
CA ARG A 153 17.84 20.25 -26.90
C ARG A 153 19.03 19.89 -27.77
N VAL A 154 18.83 19.24 -28.91
CA VAL A 154 19.92 18.98 -29.86
C VAL A 154 20.03 20.21 -30.77
N PRO A 155 21.06 21.07 -30.61
CA PRO A 155 21.27 22.15 -31.56
C PRO A 155 21.49 21.53 -32.95
N PRO A 156 20.82 22.03 -34.00
CA PRO A 156 21.08 21.56 -35.35
C PRO A 156 22.56 21.79 -35.64
N LEU A 157 23.30 20.71 -35.88
CA LEU A 157 24.67 20.79 -36.38
C LEU A 157 24.60 21.45 -37.75
N ILE A 158 24.85 22.76 -37.78
CA ILE A 158 24.96 23.54 -39.01
C ILE A 158 26.15 22.94 -39.77
N PRO A 159 25.94 22.34 -40.97
CA PRO A 159 27.04 21.80 -41.74
C PRO A 159 27.91 22.97 -42.24
N CYS A 160 29.08 23.13 -41.62
CA CYS A 160 30.14 24.03 -42.10
C CYS A 160 30.78 23.46 -43.37
N TRP A 161 30.09 23.55 -44.51
CA TRP A 161 30.65 23.24 -45.83
C TRP A 161 30.47 24.44 -46.76
N HIS A 162 31.31 25.46 -46.58
CA HIS A 162 31.75 26.33 -47.66
C HIS A 162 32.96 27.17 -47.20
N ARG A 163 34.17 26.66 -47.45
CA ARG A 163 35.38 27.48 -47.56
C ARG A 163 36.26 26.93 -48.66
#